data_AF-A0A357L0V6-F1
#
_entry.id   AF-A0A357L0V6-F1
#
_cell.length_a   1.000
_cell.length_b   1.000
_cell.length_c   1.000
_cell.angle_alpha   90.00
_cell.angle_beta   90.00
_cell.angle_gamma   90.00
#
_symmetry.space_group_name_H-M   'P 1'
#
loop_
_entity.id
_entity.type
_entity.pdbx_description
1 polymer ?
#
loop_
_entity_poly.entity_id
_entity_poly.type
_entity_poly.pdbx_seq_one_letter_code
_entity_poly.pdbx_strand_id
1 'polypeptide(L)'
;MEALVTPGSSKSSGEARSVLMRTGIGAWTSLAMALAGCSGGDSAAPPPPPPANRAPVITSAATRSFAEGTADASYAITATDADNDPITFALAGGVDAGDFHFELGSVVAFNAPPDFEAPTDANGDNVYEIIVSASDGTATTTLAVRITVTDVADAFGLRRVVSGLSQPLFLLGRGDGSNRVFIVEKAGQVEILDPTTGALNAAPFLDLRTVIDPSGEQGLLGMALAPDFAASGTFYVHLNNLSGDTEIRRYRTQTANPDLADLSTGDVIFTATQPAASNHKGGFIGFGPDNLLYIALGDGGGSNDAFGNGQNRNSLLAKILRIDPSSDGFPTDPSRDYAIPSGNPFAGGGGAPETFAYGLRNPFRASFDRQTGNLFIGDVGQGAIEEISLIRPGEAGLNFGWPVLEGTRVNQAGSTAGMTAPIAEYAHGSGPRQGNSVTGGYVYRGPVDVLRGQYVFGDFASANIWSIPAASAAQGTTVAAAAFTIQTAAFAPDLGVIDNIASFGEDDAGNLYVVGLDGEVFRVEPR
;
A
#
# COMPACT_ATOMS: atom_id res chain seq x y z
N MET A 1 -6.94 -0.25 -21.95
CA MET A 1 -8.26 -0.91 -22.11
C MET A 1 -8.48 -1.49 -23.51
N GLU A 2 -7.41 -1.81 -24.27
CA GLU A 2 -7.47 -2.27 -25.67
C GLU A 2 -7.65 -3.80 -25.85
N ALA A 3 -7.86 -4.56 -24.76
CA ALA A 3 -7.78 -6.02 -24.74
C ALA A 3 -9.13 -6.76 -24.64
N LEU A 4 -10.24 -6.18 -25.10
CA LEU A 4 -11.55 -6.84 -25.13
C LEU A 4 -11.73 -7.77 -26.36
N VAL A 5 -10.82 -8.72 -26.63
CA VAL A 5 -11.03 -9.79 -27.64
C VAL A 5 -10.32 -11.11 -27.29
N THR A 6 -11.00 -11.96 -26.51
CA THR A 6 -10.97 -13.45 -26.42
C THR A 6 -9.73 -14.22 -25.86
N PRO A 7 -9.94 -15.25 -24.99
CA PRO A 7 -8.87 -16.03 -24.33
C PRO A 7 -8.71 -17.49 -24.79
N GLY A 8 -7.60 -18.14 -24.40
CA GLY A 8 -7.48 -19.60 -24.39
C GLY A 8 -6.12 -20.16 -23.94
N SER A 9 -6.01 -20.57 -22.67
CA SER A 9 -4.89 -21.38 -22.12
C SER A 9 -5.37 -22.79 -21.70
N SER A 10 -4.45 -23.77 -21.69
CA SER A 10 -4.73 -25.13 -21.18
C SER A 10 -3.54 -25.74 -20.44
N LYS A 11 -3.87 -26.68 -19.53
CA LYS A 11 -3.09 -27.77 -18.88
C LYS A 11 -2.60 -27.51 -17.44
N SER A 12 -2.34 -28.52 -16.62
CA SER A 12 -3.11 -29.70 -16.13
C SER A 12 -2.27 -30.35 -15.02
N SER A 13 -2.90 -30.63 -13.87
CA SER A 13 -2.71 -31.69 -12.84
C SER A 13 -1.41 -32.52 -12.72
N GLY A 14 -1.05 -32.84 -11.45
CA GLY A 14 -0.34 -34.08 -11.08
C GLY A 14 -0.02 -34.23 -9.58
N GLU A 15 -0.75 -35.10 -8.88
CA GLU A 15 -0.44 -35.65 -7.54
C GLU A 15 0.54 -36.85 -7.62
N ALA A 16 1.21 -37.21 -6.50
CA ALA A 16 1.32 -38.60 -5.97
C ALA A 16 2.11 -38.68 -4.63
N ARG A 17 1.98 -39.83 -3.94
CA ARG A 17 2.15 -40.10 -2.49
C ARG A 17 3.38 -40.95 -2.10
N SER A 18 3.61 -41.04 -0.77
CA SER A 18 4.06 -42.23 0.03
C SER A 18 5.58 -42.58 0.01
N VAL A 19 6.28 -43.23 0.97
CA VAL A 19 5.96 -44.01 2.20
C VAL A 19 7.28 -44.47 2.93
N LEU A 20 7.18 -44.90 4.22
CA LEU A 20 7.94 -45.92 5.02
C LEU A 20 9.20 -45.64 5.93
N MET A 21 9.01 -45.96 7.23
CA MET A 21 9.78 -46.75 8.25
C MET A 21 11.34 -46.71 8.42
N ARG A 22 11.83 -46.62 9.68
CA ARG A 22 12.37 -47.78 10.49
C ARG A 22 12.93 -47.43 11.90
N THR A 23 12.50 -48.24 12.88
CA THR A 23 13.09 -48.81 14.13
C THR A 23 14.51 -48.51 14.64
N GLY A 24 14.69 -48.48 15.98
CA GLY A 24 15.94 -48.82 16.69
C GLY A 24 15.83 -48.82 18.23
N ILE A 25 16.37 -49.86 18.90
CA ILE A 25 16.25 -50.24 20.33
C ILE A 25 17.57 -49.96 21.10
N GLY A 26 17.54 -49.74 22.42
CA GLY A 26 18.74 -49.85 23.29
C GLY A 26 18.46 -49.62 24.79
N ALA A 27 19.11 -50.39 25.68
CA ALA A 27 18.66 -50.75 27.02
C ALA A 27 19.50 -50.19 28.21
N TRP A 28 18.96 -50.43 29.42
CA TRP A 28 19.35 -50.06 30.79
C TRP A 28 20.67 -50.65 31.31
N THR A 29 21.25 -50.04 32.37
CA THR A 29 21.64 -50.71 33.64
C THR A 29 22.16 -49.75 34.72
N SER A 30 21.79 -50.04 35.97
CA SER A 30 22.13 -49.35 37.23
C SER A 30 23.11 -50.20 38.05
N LEU A 31 23.94 -49.61 38.93
CA LEU A 31 24.60 -50.35 40.02
C LEU A 31 24.89 -49.45 41.24
N ALA A 32 24.72 -50.03 42.43
CA ALA A 32 24.67 -49.40 43.74
C ALA A 32 25.91 -49.67 44.63
N MET A 33 26.12 -48.74 45.58
CA MET A 33 26.66 -48.82 46.96
C MET A 33 27.85 -49.73 47.35
N ALA A 34 28.78 -49.15 48.13
CA ALA A 34 29.37 -49.79 49.31
C ALA A 34 29.79 -48.75 50.38
N LEU A 35 29.39 -48.99 51.63
CA LEU A 35 29.84 -48.30 52.85
C LEU A 35 31.16 -48.90 53.37
N ALA A 36 31.97 -48.06 54.04
CA ALA A 36 32.90 -48.48 55.07
C ALA A 36 32.98 -47.40 56.16
N GLY A 37 32.74 -47.79 57.41
CA GLY A 37 32.96 -46.94 58.58
C GLY A 37 34.30 -47.24 59.26
N CYS A 38 34.76 -46.30 60.08
CA CYS A 38 35.60 -46.55 61.26
C CYS A 38 35.54 -45.32 62.20
N SER A 39 35.52 -45.62 63.49
CA SER A 39 35.35 -44.74 64.65
C SER A 39 36.66 -44.15 65.19
N GLY A 40 36.59 -42.98 65.84
CA GLY A 40 37.54 -42.64 66.92
C GLY A 40 37.69 -41.15 67.27
N GLY A 41 37.25 -40.78 68.49
CA GLY A 41 38.07 -40.02 69.44
C GLY A 41 37.95 -38.49 69.48
N ASP A 42 37.30 -37.99 70.53
CA ASP A 42 37.05 -36.58 70.87
C ASP A 42 38.30 -35.70 71.08
N SER A 43 38.22 -34.48 70.54
CA SER A 43 38.78 -33.24 71.08
C SER A 43 38.11 -32.08 70.33
N ALA A 44 36.99 -31.56 70.84
CA ALA A 44 36.21 -30.52 70.17
C ALA A 44 36.99 -29.20 70.08
N ALA A 45 37.67 -29.01 68.94
CA ALA A 45 38.02 -27.69 68.46
C ALA A 45 36.73 -26.87 68.29
N PRO A 46 36.74 -25.54 68.54
CA PRO A 46 35.59 -24.71 68.19
C PRO A 46 35.24 -24.97 66.73
N PRO A 47 33.94 -25.10 66.38
CA PRO A 47 33.57 -25.42 65.01
C PRO A 47 34.26 -24.40 64.09
N PRO A 48 34.91 -24.84 63.00
CA PRO A 48 35.40 -23.91 62.01
C PRO A 48 34.24 -22.96 61.67
N PRO A 49 34.50 -21.64 61.50
CA PRO A 49 33.43 -20.75 61.07
C PRO A 49 32.75 -21.39 59.86
N PRO A 50 31.40 -21.35 59.78
CA PRO A 50 30.71 -21.92 58.64
C PRO A 50 31.36 -21.40 57.36
N PRO A 51 31.50 -22.24 56.32
CA PRO A 51 32.11 -21.80 55.06
C PRO A 51 31.44 -20.49 54.64
N ALA A 52 32.25 -19.51 54.26
CA ALA A 52 31.74 -18.21 53.86
C ALA A 52 30.85 -18.41 52.62
N ASN A 53 29.57 -18.04 52.74
CA ASN A 53 28.59 -18.14 51.66
C ASN A 53 29.08 -17.39 50.41
N ARG A 54 29.13 -18.07 49.27
CA ARG A 54 29.48 -17.48 47.98
C ARG A 54 28.19 -17.24 47.22
N ALA A 55 27.95 -15.99 46.83
CA ALA A 55 26.75 -15.63 46.09
C ALA A 55 26.59 -16.47 44.81
N PRO A 56 25.34 -16.77 44.41
CA PRO A 56 25.08 -17.50 43.18
C PRO A 56 25.59 -16.72 41.96
N VAL A 57 26.03 -17.43 40.93
CA VAL A 57 26.51 -16.86 39.66
C VAL A 57 25.49 -17.13 38.57
N ILE A 58 24.90 -16.08 38.00
CA ILE A 58 24.02 -16.20 36.84
C ILE A 58 24.85 -16.63 35.62
N THR A 59 24.41 -17.70 34.96
CA THR A 59 25.06 -18.33 33.81
C THR A 59 24.30 -18.13 32.49
N SER A 60 23.07 -17.63 32.53
CA SER A 60 22.31 -17.28 31.33
C SER A 60 22.90 -16.04 30.64
N ALA A 61 22.73 -15.94 29.32
CA ALA A 61 23.33 -14.87 28.52
C ALA A 61 22.75 -13.49 28.86
N ALA A 62 23.55 -12.44 28.80
CA ALA A 62 23.10 -11.05 29.00
C ALA A 62 22.29 -10.49 27.80
N THR A 63 22.19 -11.24 26.71
CA THR A 63 21.45 -10.84 25.51
C THR A 63 20.63 -12.00 24.96
N ARG A 64 19.45 -11.69 24.43
CA ARG A 64 18.59 -12.64 23.73
C ARG A 64 17.90 -11.92 22.57
N SER A 65 17.51 -12.68 21.54
CA SER A 65 16.70 -12.14 20.45
C SER A 65 15.54 -13.08 20.14
N PHE A 66 14.41 -12.51 19.75
CA PHE A 66 13.23 -13.21 19.26
C PHE A 66 12.77 -12.56 17.96
N ALA A 67 12.30 -13.39 17.03
CA ALA A 67 11.42 -12.91 15.98
C ALA A 67 10.14 -12.34 16.62
N GLU A 68 9.59 -11.27 16.07
CA GLU A 68 8.25 -10.82 16.44
C GLU A 68 7.18 -11.90 16.24
N GLY A 69 6.02 -11.72 16.86
CA GLY A 69 4.90 -12.68 16.82
C GLY A 69 5.19 -14.03 17.49
N THR A 70 6.37 -14.21 18.08
CA THR A 70 6.74 -15.45 18.78
C THR A 70 5.89 -15.59 20.05
N ALA A 71 4.87 -16.44 20.00
CA ALA A 71 3.91 -16.68 21.10
C ALA A 71 4.56 -17.03 22.45
N ASP A 72 5.70 -17.71 22.46
CA ASP A 72 6.41 -18.14 23.67
C ASP A 72 7.77 -17.41 23.88
N ALA A 73 7.87 -16.16 23.44
CA ALA A 73 9.07 -15.35 23.62
C ALA A 73 9.41 -15.20 25.13
N SER A 74 10.42 -15.93 25.58
CA SER A 74 10.76 -16.05 27.01
C SER A 74 12.25 -16.23 27.26
N TYR A 75 12.73 -15.59 28.31
CA TYR A 75 14.12 -15.65 28.78
C TYR A 75 14.22 -16.52 30.03
N ALA A 76 14.90 -17.67 29.89
CA ALA A 76 15.18 -18.56 31.01
C ALA A 76 16.44 -18.10 31.76
N ILE A 77 16.30 -17.85 33.06
CA ILE A 77 17.40 -17.52 33.96
C ILE A 77 18.03 -18.83 34.42
N THR A 78 19.35 -18.94 34.30
CA THR A 78 20.12 -20.05 34.87
C THR A 78 21.20 -19.50 35.78
N ALA A 79 21.46 -20.16 36.91
CA ALA A 79 22.55 -19.81 37.80
C ALA A 79 23.13 -21.08 38.44
N THR A 80 24.35 -20.97 38.92
CA THR A 80 25.01 -22.00 39.73
C THR A 80 25.40 -21.41 41.07
N ASP A 81 25.27 -22.21 42.12
CA ASP A 81 25.76 -21.88 43.44
C ASP A 81 26.92 -22.82 43.80
N ALA A 82 28.01 -22.26 44.31
CA ALA A 82 29.23 -23.03 44.57
C ALA A 82 29.18 -23.79 45.90
N ASP A 83 28.24 -23.42 46.78
CA ASP A 83 27.94 -24.04 48.06
C ASP A 83 26.76 -25.04 47.95
N ASN A 84 26.18 -25.17 46.74
CA ASN A 84 25.05 -26.01 46.39
C ASN A 84 23.74 -25.62 47.11
N ASP A 85 23.61 -24.34 47.48
CA ASP A 85 22.41 -23.82 48.11
C ASP A 85 21.24 -23.69 47.10
N PRO A 86 19.97 -23.85 47.53
CA PRO A 86 18.81 -23.68 46.66
C PRO A 86 18.70 -22.25 46.12
N ILE A 87 18.64 -22.11 44.79
CA ILE A 87 18.56 -20.80 44.14
C ILE A 87 17.10 -20.42 43.87
N THR A 88 16.75 -19.18 44.20
CA THR A 88 15.50 -18.53 43.84
C THR A 88 15.76 -17.42 42.82
N PHE A 89 14.91 -17.33 41.80
CA PHE A 89 15.03 -16.34 40.72
C PHE A 89 13.90 -15.32 40.77
N ALA A 90 14.15 -14.13 40.24
CA ALA A 90 13.13 -13.09 40.10
C ALA A 90 13.44 -12.11 38.96
N LEU A 91 12.38 -11.47 38.44
CA LEU A 91 12.49 -10.22 37.68
C LEU A 91 12.68 -9.07 38.67
N ALA A 92 13.90 -8.55 38.74
CA ALA A 92 14.36 -7.60 39.76
C ALA A 92 14.23 -6.13 39.36
N GLY A 93 13.87 -5.84 38.10
CA GLY A 93 13.65 -4.49 37.60
C GLY A 93 14.03 -4.33 36.14
N GLY A 94 14.44 -3.13 35.76
CA GLY A 94 14.64 -2.71 34.37
C GLY A 94 13.64 -1.64 33.95
N VAL A 95 13.96 -0.88 32.91
CA VAL A 95 13.05 0.17 32.42
C VAL A 95 11.82 -0.45 31.74
N ASP A 96 11.99 -1.63 31.14
CA ASP A 96 10.93 -2.37 30.43
C ASP A 96 10.38 -3.55 31.24
N ALA A 97 10.65 -3.60 32.56
CA ALA A 97 10.19 -4.71 33.40
C ALA A 97 8.65 -4.85 33.44
N GLY A 98 7.93 -3.77 33.15
CA GLY A 98 6.46 -3.77 33.09
C GLY A 98 5.88 -4.57 31.92
N ASP A 99 6.68 -4.86 30.89
CA ASP A 99 6.27 -5.62 29.70
C ASP A 99 6.39 -7.14 29.89
N PHE A 100 6.90 -7.58 31.03
CA PHE A 100 7.15 -8.98 31.32
C PHE A 100 6.45 -9.45 32.60
N HIS A 101 6.26 -10.76 32.68
CA HIS A 101 5.91 -11.46 33.91
C HIS A 101 6.89 -12.60 34.17
N PHE A 102 6.99 -12.98 35.45
CA PHE A 102 7.85 -14.06 35.90
C PHE A 102 7.02 -15.33 36.11
N GLU A 103 7.44 -16.44 35.50
CA GLU A 103 6.75 -17.71 35.57
C GLU A 103 7.72 -18.89 35.71
N LEU A 104 7.16 -20.06 36.03
CA LEU A 104 7.87 -21.33 36.13
C LEU A 104 9.14 -21.30 37.02
N GLY A 105 9.19 -20.37 37.98
CA GLY A 105 10.25 -20.23 38.96
C GLY A 105 11.62 -19.80 38.41
N SER A 106 11.77 -19.59 37.11
CA SER A 106 13.05 -19.20 36.47
C SER A 106 12.90 -18.55 35.09
N VAL A 107 11.68 -18.30 34.62
CA VAL A 107 11.42 -17.80 33.26
C VAL A 107 10.80 -16.41 33.32
N VAL A 108 11.29 -15.50 32.49
CA VAL A 108 10.70 -14.18 32.25
C VAL A 108 10.07 -14.20 30.87
N ALA A 109 8.77 -13.99 30.75
CA ALA A 109 8.02 -14.02 29.49
C ALA A 109 7.33 -12.68 29.23
N PHE A 110 7.15 -12.32 27.96
CA PHE A 110 6.40 -11.12 27.60
C PHE A 110 4.92 -11.24 28.02
N ASN A 111 4.29 -10.11 28.37
CA ASN A 111 2.86 -10.06 28.72
C ASN A 111 1.94 -10.28 27.50
N ALA A 112 2.43 -9.98 26.30
CA ALA A 112 1.80 -10.25 25.02
C ALA A 112 2.90 -10.60 24.00
N PRO A 113 2.61 -11.33 22.91
CA PRO A 113 3.60 -11.54 21.85
C PRO A 113 4.21 -10.21 21.39
N PRO A 114 5.55 -10.09 21.28
CA PRO A 114 6.19 -8.85 20.86
C PRO A 114 5.89 -8.56 19.39
N ASP A 115 5.69 -7.29 19.06
CA ASP A 115 5.36 -6.74 17.73
C ASP A 115 6.44 -5.69 17.40
N PHE A 116 7.15 -5.87 16.28
CA PHE A 116 8.31 -5.04 15.94
C PHE A 116 7.89 -3.62 15.53
N GLU A 117 6.72 -3.48 14.94
CA GLU A 117 6.15 -2.21 14.48
C GLU A 117 5.44 -1.41 15.55
N ALA A 118 4.93 -2.11 16.58
CA ALA A 118 4.30 -1.52 17.74
C ALA A 118 5.05 -1.88 19.03
N PRO A 119 6.33 -1.49 19.18
CA PRO A 119 7.11 -1.85 20.35
C PRO A 119 6.52 -1.18 21.60
N THR A 120 6.48 -1.95 22.68
CA THR A 120 6.01 -1.48 23.99
C THR A 120 7.14 -1.04 24.90
N ASP A 121 8.39 -1.20 24.47
CA ASP A 121 9.57 -0.74 25.21
C ASP A 121 9.55 0.78 25.41
N ALA A 122 10.28 1.23 26.43
CA ALA A 122 10.18 2.60 26.91
C ALA A 122 10.67 3.66 25.89
N ASN A 123 11.46 3.26 24.91
CA ASN A 123 12.08 4.15 23.93
C ASN A 123 11.74 3.83 22.46
N GLY A 124 10.98 2.76 22.18
CA GLY A 124 10.54 2.40 20.83
C GLY A 124 11.64 1.83 19.93
N ASP A 125 12.74 1.30 20.48
CA ASP A 125 13.91 0.86 19.69
C ASP A 125 14.00 -0.66 19.48
N ASN A 126 13.00 -1.42 19.94
CA ASN A 126 12.90 -2.87 19.89
C ASN A 126 13.95 -3.59 20.77
N VAL A 127 14.51 -2.90 21.77
CA VAL A 127 15.48 -3.46 22.73
C VAL A 127 14.99 -3.28 24.16
N TYR A 128 14.40 -4.36 24.70
CA TYR A 128 13.89 -4.41 26.05
C TYR A 128 15.02 -4.65 27.07
N GLU A 129 15.18 -3.75 28.03
CA GLU A 129 16.19 -3.77 29.09
C GLU A 129 15.58 -4.15 30.44
N ILE A 130 15.80 -5.40 30.84
CA ILE A 130 15.36 -5.96 32.13
C ILE A 130 16.54 -6.27 33.07
N ILE A 131 16.27 -6.42 34.35
CA ILE A 131 17.22 -6.87 35.37
C ILE A 131 16.65 -8.13 36.01
N VAL A 132 17.38 -9.23 35.95
CA VAL A 132 17.04 -10.49 36.61
C VAL A 132 17.94 -10.72 37.82
N SER A 133 17.46 -11.50 38.81
CA SER A 133 18.25 -11.85 39.99
C SER A 133 18.23 -13.34 40.30
N ALA A 134 19.31 -13.83 40.89
CA ALA A 134 19.43 -15.15 41.52
C ALA A 134 19.86 -14.98 42.99
N SER A 135 19.18 -15.66 43.91
CA SER A 135 19.43 -15.57 45.36
C SER A 135 19.47 -16.95 46.00
N ASP A 136 20.49 -17.19 46.84
CA ASP A 136 20.64 -18.39 47.68
C ASP A 136 19.94 -18.22 49.06
N GLY A 137 19.27 -17.09 49.28
CA GLY A 137 18.63 -16.71 50.55
C GLY A 137 19.53 -15.90 51.50
N THR A 138 20.83 -15.84 51.24
CA THR A 138 21.84 -15.08 52.00
C THR A 138 22.45 -13.96 51.17
N ALA A 139 22.74 -14.22 49.89
CA ALA A 139 23.31 -13.31 48.93
C ALA A 139 22.51 -13.33 47.62
N THR A 140 22.52 -12.21 46.90
CA THR A 140 21.79 -12.05 45.64
C THR A 140 22.70 -11.44 44.59
N THR A 141 22.70 -12.04 43.40
CA THR A 141 23.38 -11.54 42.21
C THR A 141 22.34 -11.07 41.20
N THR A 142 22.63 -9.99 40.49
CA THR A 142 21.77 -9.46 39.42
C THR A 142 22.49 -9.47 38.08
N LEU A 143 21.71 -9.56 36.99
CA LEU A 143 22.18 -9.45 35.61
C LEU A 143 21.23 -8.53 34.84
N ALA A 144 21.78 -7.50 34.20
CA ALA A 144 21.07 -6.74 33.18
C ALA A 144 21.01 -7.55 31.88
N VAL A 145 19.82 -7.70 31.32
CA VAL A 145 19.54 -8.48 30.11
C VAL A 145 18.93 -7.56 29.06
N ARG A 146 19.44 -7.64 27.83
CA ARG A 146 18.84 -7.02 26.66
C ARG A 146 18.13 -8.05 25.80
N ILE A 147 16.84 -7.85 25.56
CA ILE A 147 16.02 -8.70 24.70
C ILE A 147 15.66 -7.90 23.45
N THR A 148 16.22 -8.28 22.31
CA THR A 148 15.95 -7.62 21.02
C THR A 148 14.83 -8.34 20.28
N VAL A 149 13.79 -7.61 19.89
CA VAL A 149 12.78 -8.09 18.95
C VAL A 149 13.29 -7.82 17.54
N THR A 150 13.30 -8.83 16.69
CA THR A 150 13.70 -8.69 15.28
C THR A 150 12.47 -8.79 14.40
N ASP A 151 12.36 -7.82 13.50
CA ASP A 151 11.41 -7.79 12.38
C ASP A 151 11.40 -9.13 11.65
N VAL A 152 10.21 -9.69 11.51
CA VAL A 152 9.88 -10.73 10.55
C VAL A 152 8.84 -10.15 9.61
N ALA A 153 9.28 -9.90 8.37
CA ALA A 153 8.42 -9.58 7.24
C ALA A 153 7.07 -10.32 7.27
N ASP A 154 6.05 -9.64 7.79
CA ASP A 154 4.71 -10.18 7.90
C ASP A 154 4.19 -10.54 6.52
N ALA A 155 3.75 -11.78 6.36
CA ALA A 155 3.04 -12.15 5.15
C ALA A 155 1.73 -11.36 5.10
N PHE A 156 1.29 -10.95 3.91
CA PHE A 156 -0.03 -10.36 3.74
C PHE A 156 -0.94 -11.27 2.94
N GLY A 157 -2.24 -11.10 3.16
CA GLY A 157 -3.31 -11.74 2.41
C GLY A 157 -4.04 -10.73 1.56
N LEU A 158 -4.75 -11.25 0.56
CA LEU A 158 -5.69 -10.46 -0.22
C LEU A 158 -7.08 -11.07 -0.01
N ARG A 159 -7.94 -10.37 0.73
CA ARG A 159 -9.30 -10.83 1.03
C ARG A 159 -10.28 -10.22 0.04
N ARG A 160 -11.15 -11.03 -0.57
CA ARG A 160 -12.29 -10.51 -1.33
C ARG A 160 -13.30 -9.86 -0.40
N VAL A 161 -13.60 -8.59 -0.65
CA VAL A 161 -14.48 -7.78 0.19
C VAL A 161 -15.91 -7.77 -0.35
N VAL A 162 -16.07 -7.66 -1.67
CA VAL A 162 -17.38 -7.63 -2.33
C VAL A 162 -17.24 -8.20 -3.75
N SER A 163 -18.36 -8.68 -4.29
CA SER A 163 -18.51 -9.06 -5.69
C SER A 163 -19.87 -8.62 -6.24
N GLY A 164 -20.03 -8.65 -7.57
CA GLY A 164 -21.29 -8.31 -8.23
C GLY A 164 -21.47 -6.82 -8.57
N LEU A 165 -20.40 -6.04 -8.49
CA LEU A 165 -20.35 -4.66 -8.98
C LEU A 165 -20.39 -4.63 -10.51
N SER A 166 -20.80 -3.51 -11.09
CA SER A 166 -20.91 -3.30 -12.53
C SER A 166 -19.75 -2.47 -13.06
N GLN A 167 -18.69 -3.15 -13.54
CA GLN A 167 -17.48 -2.50 -14.08
C GLN A 167 -16.94 -1.39 -13.16
N PRO A 168 -16.56 -1.74 -11.91
CA PRO A 168 -15.98 -0.76 -11.00
C PRO A 168 -14.64 -0.28 -11.56
N LEU A 169 -14.42 1.03 -11.49
CA LEU A 169 -13.26 1.69 -12.07
C LEU A 169 -12.40 2.38 -11.03
N PHE A 170 -12.92 2.72 -9.86
CA PHE A 170 -12.14 3.44 -8.85
C PHE A 170 -12.68 3.19 -7.45
N LEU A 171 -11.79 3.24 -6.46
CA LEU A 171 -12.12 3.12 -5.04
C LEU A 171 -11.34 4.17 -4.25
N LEU A 172 -12.03 4.82 -3.32
CA LEU A 172 -11.43 5.76 -2.37
C LEU A 172 -12.14 5.69 -1.02
N GLY A 173 -11.44 6.04 0.04
CA GLY A 173 -12.01 6.21 1.38
C GLY A 173 -13.21 7.16 1.42
N ARG A 174 -14.12 6.93 2.36
CA ARG A 174 -15.34 7.73 2.51
C ARG A 174 -15.03 9.17 2.95
N GLY A 175 -13.87 9.43 3.56
CA GLY A 175 -13.44 10.75 4.02
C GLY A 175 -14.19 11.26 5.24
N ASP A 176 -14.91 10.39 5.96
CA ASP A 176 -15.72 10.71 7.14
C ASP A 176 -15.28 9.93 8.40
N GLY A 177 -14.22 9.13 8.30
CA GLY A 177 -13.71 8.30 9.39
C GLY A 177 -14.55 7.06 9.71
N SER A 178 -15.56 6.74 8.89
CA SER A 178 -16.40 5.54 9.07
C SER A 178 -15.74 4.23 8.61
N ASN A 179 -14.53 4.30 8.05
CA ASN A 179 -13.83 3.20 7.37
C ASN A 179 -14.58 2.60 6.16
N ARG A 180 -15.69 3.21 5.74
CA ARG A 180 -16.36 2.86 4.50
C ARG A 180 -15.58 3.39 3.31
N VAL A 181 -15.90 2.88 2.13
CA VAL A 181 -15.29 3.31 0.88
C VAL A 181 -16.36 3.63 -0.15
N PHE A 182 -16.03 4.55 -1.05
CA PHE A 182 -16.76 4.79 -2.28
C PHE A 182 -16.20 3.91 -3.40
N ILE A 183 -17.09 3.36 -4.23
CA ILE A 183 -16.74 2.62 -5.44
C ILE A 183 -17.40 3.29 -6.63
N VAL A 184 -16.60 3.71 -7.60
CA VAL A 184 -17.07 4.34 -8.84
C VAL A 184 -17.31 3.28 -9.89
N GLU A 185 -18.54 3.17 -10.38
CA GLU A 185 -18.93 2.26 -11.47
C GLU A 185 -19.04 3.03 -12.78
N LYS A 186 -18.46 2.46 -13.85
CA LYS A 186 -18.35 3.10 -15.17
C LYS A 186 -19.69 3.62 -15.71
N ALA A 187 -20.77 2.89 -15.45
CA ALA A 187 -22.10 3.23 -15.94
C ALA A 187 -22.69 4.51 -15.32
N GLY A 188 -22.07 5.08 -14.28
CA GLY A 188 -22.48 6.37 -13.71
C GLY A 188 -22.95 6.31 -12.26
N GLN A 189 -22.73 5.19 -11.59
CA GLN A 189 -23.09 5.03 -10.18
C GLN A 189 -21.85 5.17 -9.29
N VAL A 190 -22.06 5.67 -8.07
CA VAL A 190 -21.09 5.55 -6.98
C VAL A 190 -21.76 4.79 -5.85
N GLU A 191 -21.17 3.68 -5.45
CA GLU A 191 -21.65 2.84 -4.36
C GLU A 191 -20.91 3.14 -3.06
N ILE A 192 -21.54 2.89 -1.91
CA ILE A 192 -20.88 2.90 -0.59
C ILE A 192 -20.78 1.46 -0.10
N LEU A 193 -19.57 1.04 0.25
CA LEU A 193 -19.23 -0.27 0.78
C LEU A 193 -18.67 -0.14 2.19
N ASP A 194 -19.15 -1.00 3.10
CA ASP A 194 -18.44 -1.31 4.35
C ASP A 194 -17.48 -2.48 4.11
N PRO A 195 -16.15 -2.27 4.11
CA PRO A 195 -15.20 -3.31 3.81
C PRO A 195 -15.02 -4.36 4.93
N THR A 196 -15.54 -4.09 6.12
CA THR A 196 -15.53 -5.04 7.24
C THR A 196 -16.59 -6.12 7.05
N THR A 197 -17.78 -5.70 6.62
CA THR A 197 -18.93 -6.61 6.45
C THR A 197 -19.13 -7.07 5.00
N GLY A 198 -18.54 -6.37 4.04
CA GLY A 198 -18.78 -6.58 2.60
C GLY A 198 -20.15 -6.05 2.13
N ALA A 199 -20.85 -5.30 2.99
CA ALA A 199 -22.19 -4.82 2.70
C ALA A 199 -22.16 -3.52 1.88
N LEU A 200 -22.92 -3.51 0.77
CA LEU A 200 -23.24 -2.29 0.03
C LEU A 200 -24.45 -1.60 0.65
N ASN A 201 -24.48 -0.27 0.58
CA ASN A 201 -25.69 0.49 0.87
C ASN A 201 -26.83 0.09 -0.08
N ALA A 202 -28.07 0.19 0.40
CA ALA A 202 -29.25 -0.21 -0.38
C ALA A 202 -29.51 0.68 -1.61
N ALA A 203 -29.04 1.93 -1.57
CA ALA A 203 -29.09 2.88 -2.67
C ALA A 203 -27.67 3.39 -2.98
N PRO A 204 -27.35 3.67 -4.25
CA PRO A 204 -26.09 4.28 -4.60
C PRO A 204 -26.01 5.68 -3.99
N PHE A 205 -24.79 6.09 -3.65
CA PHE A 205 -24.48 7.46 -3.24
C PHE A 205 -24.81 8.47 -4.35
N LEU A 206 -24.45 8.13 -5.60
CA LEU A 206 -24.63 8.98 -6.77
C LEU A 206 -25.16 8.13 -7.94
N ASP A 207 -26.07 8.67 -8.74
CA ASP A 207 -26.54 8.05 -9.99
C ASP A 207 -26.64 9.10 -11.11
N LEU A 208 -25.74 8.98 -12.08
CA LEU A 208 -25.63 9.85 -13.26
C LEU A 208 -25.91 9.12 -14.58
N ARG A 209 -26.51 7.91 -14.54
CA ARG A 209 -26.75 7.07 -15.73
C ARG A 209 -27.53 7.77 -16.85
N THR A 210 -28.32 8.79 -16.53
CA THR A 210 -29.14 9.53 -17.50
C THR A 210 -28.39 10.65 -18.21
N VAL A 211 -27.17 10.99 -17.78
CA VAL A 211 -26.40 12.15 -18.27
C VAL A 211 -25.01 11.79 -18.79
N ILE A 212 -24.70 10.49 -18.93
CA ILE A 212 -23.42 10.00 -19.43
C ILE A 212 -23.61 8.91 -20.50
N ASP A 213 -22.61 8.70 -21.34
CA ASP A 213 -22.49 7.55 -22.24
C ASP A 213 -21.30 6.65 -21.80
N PRO A 214 -21.54 5.40 -21.35
CA PRO A 214 -20.47 4.50 -20.93
C PRO A 214 -19.83 3.68 -22.07
N SER A 215 -20.02 4.09 -23.33
CA SER A 215 -19.48 3.38 -24.50
C SER A 215 -17.95 3.53 -24.65
N GLY A 216 -17.26 2.45 -25.05
CA GLY A 216 -15.80 2.47 -25.18
C GLY A 216 -15.10 2.63 -23.83
N GLU A 217 -14.19 3.60 -23.71
CA GLU A 217 -13.55 3.99 -22.44
C GLU A 217 -14.26 5.15 -21.73
N GLN A 218 -15.41 5.60 -22.25
CA GLN A 218 -16.20 6.67 -21.65
C GLN A 218 -17.02 6.17 -20.45
N GLY A 219 -17.48 7.09 -19.62
CA GLY A 219 -18.38 6.81 -18.50
C GLY A 219 -18.10 7.74 -17.32
N LEU A 220 -18.42 7.28 -16.12
CA LEU A 220 -17.94 7.88 -14.88
C LEU A 220 -16.60 7.24 -14.52
N LEU A 221 -15.53 8.02 -14.58
CA LEU A 221 -14.16 7.50 -14.61
C LEU A 221 -13.39 7.69 -13.31
N GLY A 222 -13.76 8.69 -12.51
CA GLY A 222 -13.08 9.01 -11.27
C GLY A 222 -13.89 9.93 -10.36
N MET A 223 -13.47 10.02 -9.10
CA MET A 223 -14.08 10.84 -8.07
C MET A 223 -13.01 11.40 -7.14
N ALA A 224 -13.18 12.62 -6.65
CA ALA A 224 -12.32 13.22 -5.63
C ALA A 224 -13.17 13.91 -4.56
N LEU A 225 -12.81 13.74 -3.30
CA LEU A 225 -13.40 14.47 -2.19
C LEU A 225 -12.70 15.83 -2.05
N ALA A 226 -13.45 16.91 -1.81
CA ALA A 226 -12.83 18.18 -1.47
C ALA A 226 -11.97 18.03 -0.20
N PRO A 227 -10.88 18.81 -0.02
CA PRO A 227 -10.06 18.75 1.19
C PRO A 227 -10.85 18.96 2.48
N ASP A 228 -11.98 19.66 2.42
CA ASP A 228 -12.88 19.92 3.54
C ASP A 228 -14.16 19.04 3.53
N PHE A 229 -14.18 17.92 2.78
CA PHE A 229 -15.36 17.09 2.54
C PHE A 229 -16.13 16.70 3.81
N ALA A 230 -15.42 16.32 4.89
CA ALA A 230 -16.05 15.95 6.15
C ALA A 230 -16.95 17.07 6.73
N ALA A 231 -16.64 18.33 6.42
CA ALA A 231 -17.42 19.49 6.83
C ALA A 231 -18.38 19.99 5.73
N SER A 232 -17.93 20.02 4.47
CA SER A 232 -18.66 20.65 3.37
C SER A 232 -19.57 19.69 2.60
N GLY A 233 -19.31 18.39 2.69
CA GLY A 233 -19.92 17.36 1.85
C GLY A 233 -19.58 17.51 0.36
N THR A 234 -18.62 18.36 -0.02
CA THR A 234 -18.34 18.72 -1.43
C THR A 234 -17.42 17.71 -2.10
N PHE A 235 -17.83 17.18 -3.24
CA PHE A 235 -17.03 16.23 -4.01
C PHE A 235 -17.11 16.54 -5.51
N TYR A 236 -16.18 15.95 -6.26
CA TYR A 236 -16.02 16.14 -7.69
C TYR A 236 -16.00 14.80 -8.41
N VAL A 237 -16.54 14.76 -9.62
CA VAL A 237 -16.53 13.58 -10.48
C VAL A 237 -15.94 13.90 -11.84
N HIS A 238 -15.17 12.96 -12.38
CA HIS A 238 -14.66 12.97 -13.75
C HIS A 238 -15.54 12.06 -14.59
N LEU A 239 -16.21 12.62 -15.60
CA LEU A 239 -17.07 11.85 -16.51
C LEU A 239 -16.96 12.30 -17.96
N ASN A 240 -17.49 11.49 -18.87
CA ASN A 240 -17.85 11.92 -20.22
C ASN A 240 -19.36 12.18 -20.31
N ASN A 241 -19.75 13.36 -20.80
CA ASN A 241 -21.16 13.70 -20.99
C ASN A 241 -21.75 13.00 -22.23
N LEU A 242 -23.04 13.21 -22.52
CA LEU A 242 -23.71 12.61 -23.68
C LEU A 242 -23.17 13.05 -25.05
N SER A 243 -22.37 14.10 -25.11
CA SER A 243 -21.67 14.55 -26.32
C SER A 243 -20.27 13.94 -26.46
N GLY A 244 -19.83 13.16 -25.47
CA GLY A 244 -18.51 12.54 -25.37
C GLY A 244 -17.42 13.45 -24.77
N ASP A 245 -17.75 14.71 -24.48
CA ASP A 245 -16.81 15.66 -23.88
C ASP A 245 -16.52 15.28 -22.42
N THR A 246 -15.28 15.52 -21.99
CA THR A 246 -14.91 15.32 -20.60
C THR A 246 -15.43 16.48 -19.75
N GLU A 247 -16.08 16.17 -18.65
CA GLU A 247 -16.49 17.14 -17.65
C GLU A 247 -15.98 16.77 -16.26
N ILE A 248 -15.59 17.80 -15.51
CA ILE A 248 -15.50 17.73 -14.05
C ILE A 248 -16.73 18.40 -13.48
N ARG A 249 -17.50 17.67 -12.68
CA ARG A 249 -18.68 18.20 -12.00
C ARG A 249 -18.51 18.21 -10.49
N ARG A 250 -18.97 19.27 -9.83
CA ARG A 250 -19.04 19.43 -8.38
C ARG A 250 -20.44 19.12 -7.88
N TYR A 251 -20.53 18.45 -6.75
CA TYR A 251 -21.77 18.14 -6.04
C TYR A 251 -21.56 18.26 -4.53
N ARG A 252 -22.65 18.27 -3.76
CA ARG A 252 -22.64 18.12 -2.30
C ARG A 252 -23.46 16.91 -1.85
N THR A 253 -23.17 16.39 -0.67
CA THR A 253 -24.03 15.43 0.02
C THR A 253 -25.33 16.07 0.50
N GLN A 254 -26.40 15.29 0.63
CA GLN A 254 -27.64 15.77 1.26
C GLN A 254 -27.41 16.02 2.75
N THR A 255 -27.93 17.15 3.27
CA THR A 255 -27.80 17.49 4.70
C THR A 255 -28.48 16.48 5.62
N ALA A 256 -29.62 15.92 5.19
CA ALA A 256 -30.40 14.97 6.01
C ALA A 256 -29.87 13.53 5.94
N ASN A 257 -29.17 13.18 4.86
CA ASN A 257 -28.57 11.85 4.68
C ASN A 257 -27.25 11.98 3.90
N PRO A 258 -26.10 12.09 4.59
CA PRO A 258 -24.81 12.25 3.94
C PRO A 258 -24.41 11.09 3.03
N ASP A 259 -25.07 9.93 3.13
CA ASP A 259 -24.87 8.77 2.26
C ASP A 259 -25.57 8.89 0.91
N LEU A 260 -26.18 10.03 0.62
CA LEU A 260 -26.75 10.36 -0.69
C LEU A 260 -26.19 11.70 -1.18
N ALA A 261 -25.87 11.77 -2.47
CA ALA A 261 -25.59 13.01 -3.17
C ALA A 261 -26.86 13.84 -3.36
N ASP A 262 -26.72 15.16 -3.32
CA ASP A 262 -27.75 16.10 -3.74
C ASP A 262 -27.52 16.49 -5.20
N LEU A 263 -28.20 15.81 -6.11
CA LEU A 263 -28.08 16.06 -7.56
C LEU A 263 -28.47 17.50 -7.96
N SER A 264 -29.27 18.21 -7.15
CA SER A 264 -29.66 19.60 -7.44
C SER A 264 -28.51 20.59 -7.26
N THR A 265 -27.45 20.18 -6.56
CA THR A 265 -26.22 20.98 -6.38
C THR A 265 -25.20 20.82 -7.50
N GLY A 266 -25.54 20.02 -8.52
CA GLY A 266 -24.64 19.71 -9.63
C GLY A 266 -24.20 20.95 -10.38
N ASP A 267 -22.89 21.06 -10.57
CA ASP A 267 -22.25 22.22 -11.19
C ASP A 267 -21.10 21.77 -12.09
N VAL A 268 -20.99 22.34 -13.30
CA VAL A 268 -19.94 22.00 -14.26
C VAL A 268 -18.75 22.91 -14.01
N ILE A 269 -17.68 22.34 -13.48
CA ILE A 269 -16.46 23.07 -13.15
C ILE A 269 -15.60 23.25 -14.38
N PHE A 270 -15.45 22.18 -15.16
CA PHE A 270 -14.54 22.15 -16.30
C PHE A 270 -15.16 21.31 -17.41
N THR A 271 -15.04 21.77 -18.66
CA THR A 271 -15.33 20.98 -19.85
C THR A 271 -14.12 21.00 -20.80
N ALA A 272 -13.74 19.82 -21.29
CA ALA A 272 -12.81 19.67 -22.40
C ALA A 272 -13.46 18.91 -23.55
N THR A 273 -13.47 19.54 -24.73
CA THR A 273 -13.96 18.89 -25.94
C THR A 273 -13.11 17.68 -26.30
N GLN A 274 -13.75 16.56 -26.57
CA GLN A 274 -13.08 15.30 -26.94
C GLN A 274 -13.21 15.03 -28.45
N PRO A 275 -12.17 14.46 -29.10
CA PRO A 275 -12.33 13.89 -30.42
C PRO A 275 -13.32 12.72 -30.43
N ALA A 276 -13.87 12.40 -31.60
CA ALA A 276 -14.90 11.37 -31.77
C ALA A 276 -14.44 9.93 -31.47
N ALA A 277 -13.15 9.69 -31.19
CA ALA A 277 -12.69 8.37 -30.79
C ALA A 277 -13.21 8.02 -29.39
N SER A 278 -13.58 6.76 -29.18
CA SER A 278 -14.17 6.30 -27.92
C SER A 278 -13.14 5.90 -26.85
N ASN A 279 -11.86 6.08 -27.11
CA ASN A 279 -10.74 5.73 -26.22
C ASN A 279 -9.89 6.95 -25.84
N HIS A 280 -8.96 6.72 -24.91
CA HIS A 280 -8.00 7.64 -24.31
C HIS A 280 -8.64 8.84 -23.61
N LYS A 281 -9.56 8.54 -22.69
CA LYS A 281 -10.28 9.55 -21.90
C LYS A 281 -9.57 9.94 -20.60
N GLY A 282 -8.47 9.27 -20.25
CA GLY A 282 -7.83 9.43 -18.96
C GLY A 282 -8.76 8.92 -17.85
N GLY A 283 -8.99 9.73 -16.82
CA GLY A 283 -9.98 9.42 -15.78
C GLY A 283 -9.53 9.70 -14.36
N PHE A 284 -8.23 9.93 -14.14
CA PHE A 284 -7.76 10.38 -12.83
C PHE A 284 -8.26 11.78 -12.50
N ILE A 285 -8.69 11.94 -11.25
CA ILE A 285 -8.99 13.21 -10.60
C ILE A 285 -8.58 13.09 -9.13
N GLY A 286 -7.91 14.10 -8.58
CA GLY A 286 -7.49 14.07 -7.18
C GLY A 286 -6.98 15.43 -6.70
N PHE A 287 -7.14 15.69 -5.41
CA PHE A 287 -6.54 16.86 -4.78
C PHE A 287 -5.09 16.59 -4.41
N GLY A 288 -4.20 17.50 -4.80
CA GLY A 288 -2.80 17.46 -4.37
C GLY A 288 -2.61 17.98 -2.95
N PRO A 289 -1.39 17.86 -2.39
CA PRO A 289 -1.06 18.41 -1.07
C PRO A 289 -1.13 19.95 -1.01
N ASP A 290 -1.26 20.61 -2.16
CA ASP A 290 -1.47 22.04 -2.33
C ASP A 290 -2.96 22.44 -2.31
N ASN A 291 -3.88 21.50 -2.06
CA ASN A 291 -5.33 21.66 -2.10
C ASN A 291 -5.88 22.09 -3.48
N LEU A 292 -5.12 21.86 -4.54
CA LEU A 292 -5.55 22.10 -5.92
C LEU A 292 -6.03 20.80 -6.56
N LEU A 293 -6.92 20.91 -7.54
CA LEU A 293 -7.51 19.77 -8.23
C LEU A 293 -6.68 19.41 -9.47
N TYR A 294 -6.20 18.16 -9.51
CA TYR A 294 -5.44 17.59 -10.61
C TYR A 294 -6.34 16.69 -11.45
N ILE A 295 -6.24 16.80 -12.77
CA ILE A 295 -7.11 16.09 -13.73
C ILE A 295 -6.23 15.50 -14.83
N ALA A 296 -6.38 14.20 -15.12
CA ALA A 296 -5.64 13.54 -16.19
C ALA A 296 -6.51 13.34 -17.43
N LEU A 297 -6.05 13.81 -18.59
CA LEU A 297 -6.72 13.64 -19.88
C LEU A 297 -5.76 12.95 -20.87
N GLY A 298 -6.25 11.90 -21.54
CA GLY A 298 -5.55 11.27 -22.65
C GLY A 298 -5.51 12.14 -23.90
N ASP A 299 -4.79 11.68 -24.93
CA ASP A 299 -4.57 12.37 -26.20
C ASP A 299 -5.83 12.45 -27.09
N GLY A 300 -6.93 11.86 -26.64
CA GLY A 300 -8.22 11.87 -27.33
C GLY A 300 -8.43 10.67 -28.26
N GLY A 301 -7.48 9.75 -28.35
CA GLY A 301 -7.69 8.44 -28.97
C GLY A 301 -6.98 8.23 -30.31
N GLY A 302 -7.20 7.06 -30.87
CA GLY A 302 -6.56 6.64 -32.12
C GLY A 302 -5.09 6.24 -31.94
N SER A 303 -4.42 5.99 -33.07
CA SER A 303 -3.01 5.60 -33.08
C SER A 303 -2.10 6.80 -33.27
N ASN A 304 -0.94 6.77 -32.61
CA ASN A 304 0.18 7.66 -32.93
C ASN A 304 -0.18 9.16 -32.84
N ASP A 305 -0.96 9.54 -31.82
CA ASP A 305 -1.43 10.92 -31.58
C ASP A 305 -2.14 11.51 -32.81
N ALA A 306 -3.13 10.78 -33.33
CA ALA A 306 -3.86 11.12 -34.56
C ALA A 306 -4.44 12.55 -34.56
N PHE A 307 -4.70 13.12 -33.38
CA PHE A 307 -5.24 14.46 -33.19
C PHE A 307 -4.19 15.51 -32.80
N GLY A 308 -2.91 15.13 -32.68
CA GLY A 308 -1.79 16.04 -32.46
C GLY A 308 -1.83 16.77 -31.12
N ASN A 309 -2.26 16.08 -30.05
CA ASN A 309 -2.45 16.66 -28.72
C ASN A 309 -1.22 16.51 -27.82
N GLY A 310 -0.41 15.47 -28.01
CA GLY A 310 0.72 15.11 -27.13
C GLY A 310 1.64 16.29 -26.85
N GLN A 311 2.22 16.86 -27.90
CA GLN A 311 3.14 18.00 -27.82
C GLN A 311 2.47 19.36 -28.00
N ASN A 312 1.17 19.41 -28.32
CA ASN A 312 0.46 20.67 -28.47
C ASN A 312 0.14 21.28 -27.11
N ARG A 313 0.86 22.37 -26.78
CA ARG A 313 0.71 23.10 -25.52
C ARG A 313 -0.61 23.85 -25.40
N ASN A 314 -1.29 24.13 -26.52
CA ASN A 314 -2.58 24.82 -26.51
C ASN A 314 -3.77 23.86 -26.35
N SER A 315 -3.52 22.55 -26.36
CA SER A 315 -4.54 21.53 -26.10
C SER A 315 -4.65 21.23 -24.60
N LEU A 316 -5.87 20.92 -24.15
CA LEU A 316 -6.13 20.38 -22.81
C LEU A 316 -5.88 18.87 -22.72
N LEU A 317 -5.79 18.19 -23.87
CA LEU A 317 -5.64 16.73 -23.98
C LEU A 317 -4.17 16.30 -23.96
N ALA A 318 -3.90 15.06 -23.56
CA ALA A 318 -2.54 14.53 -23.31
C ALA A 318 -1.80 15.27 -22.19
N LYS A 319 -2.50 15.53 -21.06
CA LYS A 319 -2.04 16.39 -19.97
C LYS A 319 -2.38 15.83 -18.59
N ILE A 320 -1.58 16.24 -17.60
CA ILE A 320 -2.10 16.49 -16.26
C ILE A 320 -2.42 17.98 -16.18
N LEU A 321 -3.67 18.31 -15.87
CA LEU A 321 -4.14 19.67 -15.61
C LEU A 321 -4.15 19.92 -14.10
N ARG A 322 -4.05 21.20 -13.70
CA ARG A 322 -4.20 21.65 -12.31
C ARG A 322 -5.01 22.93 -12.25
N ILE A 323 -6.11 22.92 -11.51
CA ILE A 323 -7.03 24.05 -11.36
C ILE A 323 -7.35 24.33 -9.88
N ASP A 324 -7.83 25.53 -9.57
CA ASP A 324 -8.39 25.89 -8.28
C ASP A 324 -9.93 25.98 -8.38
N PRO A 325 -10.68 24.96 -7.92
CA PRO A 325 -12.15 24.95 -8.03
C PRO A 325 -12.85 25.78 -6.94
N SER A 326 -12.11 26.49 -6.08
CA SER A 326 -12.67 27.29 -4.98
C SER A 326 -13.06 28.72 -5.37
N SER A 327 -12.67 29.16 -6.57
CA SER A 327 -12.86 30.51 -7.09
C SER A 327 -13.16 30.48 -8.57
N ASP A 328 -14.05 31.35 -9.05
CA ASP A 328 -14.36 31.50 -10.47
C ASP A 328 -13.45 32.57 -11.12
N GLY A 329 -12.48 32.12 -11.92
CA GLY A 329 -11.60 32.99 -12.71
C GLY A 329 -12.16 33.35 -14.08
N PHE A 330 -13.26 32.72 -14.52
CA PHE A 330 -13.85 32.89 -15.85
C PHE A 330 -15.37 33.09 -15.77
N PRO A 331 -15.87 34.15 -15.09
CA PRO A 331 -17.29 34.33 -14.77
C PRO A 331 -18.23 34.52 -15.97
N THR A 332 -17.69 34.61 -17.18
CA THR A 332 -18.46 34.69 -18.43
C THR A 332 -18.42 33.40 -19.23
N ASP A 333 -17.68 32.38 -18.78
CA ASP A 333 -17.51 31.10 -19.45
C ASP A 333 -18.08 29.97 -18.56
N PRO A 334 -19.31 29.50 -18.83
CA PRO A 334 -19.96 28.47 -18.02
C PRO A 334 -19.29 27.10 -18.11
N SER A 335 -18.29 26.92 -18.99
CA SER A 335 -17.48 25.69 -19.06
C SER A 335 -16.26 25.72 -18.13
N ARG A 336 -16.05 26.83 -17.41
CA ARG A 336 -14.86 27.10 -16.60
C ARG A 336 -15.20 27.83 -15.31
N ASP A 337 -15.73 27.11 -14.33
CA ASP A 337 -15.95 27.62 -12.96
C ASP A 337 -14.76 27.29 -12.04
N TYR A 338 -13.59 27.85 -12.36
CA TYR A 338 -12.35 27.69 -11.58
C TYR A 338 -11.37 28.84 -11.83
N ALA A 339 -10.35 28.94 -10.98
CA ALA A 339 -9.22 29.84 -11.16
C ALA A 339 -7.97 29.08 -11.62
N ILE A 340 -7.07 29.78 -12.32
CA ILE A 340 -5.78 29.24 -12.74
C ILE A 340 -4.76 29.46 -11.61
N PRO A 341 -4.16 28.38 -11.06
CA PRO A 341 -3.08 28.51 -10.11
C PRO A 341 -1.86 29.22 -10.73
N SER A 342 -1.32 30.22 -10.03
CA SER A 342 -0.17 31.00 -10.50
C SER A 342 1.11 30.17 -10.70
N GLY A 343 1.22 29.03 -10.02
CA GLY A 343 2.31 28.08 -10.19
C GLY A 343 2.19 27.20 -11.44
N ASN A 344 1.15 27.36 -12.27
CA ASN A 344 1.05 26.59 -13.51
C ASN A 344 2.06 27.13 -14.55
N PRO A 345 2.73 26.24 -15.31
CA PRO A 345 3.78 26.62 -16.26
C PRO A 345 3.33 27.58 -17.36
N PHE A 346 2.04 27.57 -17.71
CA PHE A 346 1.47 28.43 -18.76
C PHE A 346 0.45 29.45 -18.24
N ALA A 347 0.42 29.73 -16.93
CA ALA A 347 -0.51 30.69 -16.34
C ALA A 347 -0.42 32.09 -16.98
N GLY A 348 0.79 32.49 -17.41
CA GLY A 348 1.03 33.77 -18.10
C GLY A 348 0.95 33.71 -19.63
N GLY A 349 0.57 32.58 -20.22
CA GLY A 349 0.53 32.33 -21.67
C GLY A 349 1.59 31.35 -22.18
N GLY A 350 1.55 31.06 -23.49
CA GLY A 350 2.45 30.08 -24.13
C GLY A 350 1.92 28.63 -24.15
N GLY A 351 0.69 28.42 -23.70
CA GLY A 351 -0.05 27.16 -23.69
C GLY A 351 -1.41 27.34 -23.02
N ALA A 352 -2.14 26.24 -22.85
CA ALA A 352 -3.36 26.19 -22.05
C ALA A 352 -2.99 26.42 -20.57
N PRO A 353 -3.55 27.45 -19.92
CA PRO A 353 -3.14 27.84 -18.56
C PRO A 353 -3.41 26.78 -17.49
N GLU A 354 -4.30 25.82 -17.76
CA GLU A 354 -4.65 24.69 -16.90
C GLU A 354 -3.54 23.62 -16.87
N THR A 355 -2.68 23.55 -17.89
CA THR A 355 -1.68 22.48 -18.03
C THR A 355 -0.66 22.55 -16.90
N PHE A 356 -0.48 21.43 -16.20
CA PHE A 356 0.57 21.22 -15.20
C PHE A 356 1.73 20.37 -15.74
N ALA A 357 1.43 19.31 -16.50
CA ALA A 357 2.40 18.52 -17.26
C ALA A 357 1.78 18.05 -18.58
N TYR A 358 2.62 17.70 -19.57
CA TYR A 358 2.17 17.35 -20.91
C TYR A 358 3.00 16.25 -21.56
N GLY A 359 2.60 15.81 -22.76
CA GLY A 359 3.29 14.76 -23.49
C GLY A 359 2.99 13.36 -22.95
N LEU A 360 1.77 13.13 -22.47
CA LEU A 360 1.26 11.84 -22.02
C LEU A 360 0.35 11.23 -23.10
N ARG A 361 0.16 9.91 -23.13
CA ARG A 361 -0.73 9.26 -24.10
C ARG A 361 -2.14 9.07 -23.54
N ASN A 362 -2.27 8.26 -22.51
CA ASN A 362 -3.52 7.98 -21.83
C ASN A 362 -3.25 7.75 -20.33
N PRO A 363 -3.02 8.85 -19.55
CA PRO A 363 -2.80 8.78 -18.12
C PRO A 363 -4.09 8.35 -17.41
N PHE A 364 -4.23 7.06 -17.14
CA PHE A 364 -5.49 6.45 -16.73
C PHE A 364 -5.71 6.52 -15.21
N ARG A 365 -4.77 6.05 -14.40
CA ARG A 365 -4.76 6.27 -12.94
C ARG A 365 -3.46 6.93 -12.52
N ALA A 366 -3.58 7.73 -11.47
CA ALA A 366 -2.48 8.33 -10.77
C ALA A 366 -2.79 8.32 -9.27
N SER A 367 -1.77 8.51 -8.44
CA SER A 367 -1.94 8.65 -7.00
C SER A 367 -0.89 9.58 -6.43
N PHE A 368 -1.29 10.36 -5.43
CA PHE A 368 -0.36 11.10 -4.60
C PHE A 368 0.14 10.18 -3.48
N ASP A 369 1.47 10.09 -3.32
CA ASP A 369 2.04 9.49 -2.11
C ASP A 369 1.68 10.38 -0.90
N ARG A 370 0.90 9.82 0.03
CA ARG A 370 0.39 10.51 1.23
C ARG A 370 1.49 11.12 2.10
N GLN A 371 2.71 10.57 2.04
CA GLN A 371 3.83 11.06 2.86
C GLN A 371 4.65 12.14 2.16
N THR A 372 4.90 12.00 0.86
CA THR A 372 5.83 12.89 0.13
C THR A 372 5.15 13.91 -0.76
N GLY A 373 3.88 13.70 -1.12
CA GLY A 373 3.16 14.52 -2.09
C GLY A 373 3.57 14.27 -3.55
N ASN A 374 4.40 13.26 -3.82
CA ASN A 374 4.77 12.85 -5.16
C ASN A 374 3.56 12.29 -5.92
N LEU A 375 3.32 12.74 -7.14
CA LEU A 375 2.30 12.22 -8.03
C LEU A 375 2.89 11.15 -8.96
N PHE A 376 2.46 9.91 -8.79
CA PHE A 376 2.80 8.78 -9.68
C PHE A 376 1.68 8.58 -10.68
N ILE A 377 2.01 8.39 -11.95
CA ILE A 377 1.06 8.38 -13.08
C ILE A 377 1.27 7.11 -13.89
N GLY A 378 0.26 6.25 -14.00
CA GLY A 378 0.24 5.18 -14.99
C GLY A 378 -0.22 5.73 -16.34
N ASP A 379 0.68 5.76 -17.33
CA ASP A 379 0.40 6.23 -18.68
C ASP A 379 0.42 5.06 -19.68
N VAL A 380 -0.75 4.79 -20.29
CA VAL A 380 -0.93 3.62 -21.15
C VAL A 380 -0.24 3.81 -22.49
N GLY A 381 0.68 2.89 -22.80
CA GLY A 381 1.47 2.83 -24.03
C GLY A 381 0.67 2.58 -25.30
N GLN A 382 1.29 2.82 -26.45
CA GLN A 382 0.69 2.60 -27.77
C GLN A 382 0.72 1.13 -28.21
N GLY A 383 1.79 0.42 -27.91
CA GLY A 383 1.97 -0.95 -28.35
C GLY A 383 3.34 -1.56 -28.07
N ALA A 384 4.28 -0.79 -27.54
CA ALA A 384 5.62 -1.27 -27.23
C ALA A 384 5.97 -1.19 -25.74
N ILE A 385 5.69 -0.06 -25.09
CA ILE A 385 6.13 0.22 -23.73
C ILE A 385 5.00 0.81 -22.93
N GLU A 386 4.77 0.21 -21.77
CA GLU A 386 3.93 0.75 -20.70
C GLU A 386 4.81 1.46 -19.66
N GLU A 387 4.33 2.55 -19.07
CA GLU A 387 5.18 3.41 -18.23
C GLU A 387 4.50 3.95 -16.97
N ILE A 388 5.34 4.23 -15.97
CA ILE A 388 4.99 5.02 -14.79
C ILE A 388 5.79 6.32 -14.83
N SER A 389 5.10 7.44 -14.80
CA SER A 389 5.68 8.78 -14.74
C SER A 389 5.57 9.37 -13.33
N LEU A 390 6.41 10.36 -13.02
CA LEU A 390 6.50 11.00 -11.70
C LEU A 390 6.48 12.51 -11.85
N ILE A 391 5.75 13.19 -10.96
CA ILE A 391 5.88 14.62 -10.70
C ILE A 391 6.06 14.84 -9.20
N ARG A 392 7.13 15.51 -8.79
CA ARG A 392 7.34 15.85 -7.38
C ARG A 392 6.71 17.19 -6.99
N PRO A 393 6.45 17.45 -5.70
CA PRO A 393 6.06 18.77 -5.24
C PRO A 393 7.04 19.84 -5.73
N GLY A 394 6.49 20.90 -6.34
CA GLY A 394 7.27 22.01 -6.91
C GLY A 394 7.81 21.79 -8.33
N GLU A 395 7.72 20.58 -8.88
CA GLU A 395 7.98 20.35 -10.31
C GLU A 395 6.72 20.66 -11.12
N ALA A 396 6.86 21.38 -12.24
CA ALA A 396 5.77 21.71 -13.15
C ALA A 396 6.32 21.89 -14.57
N GLY A 397 5.46 21.72 -15.58
CA GLY A 397 5.82 21.88 -16.98
C GLY A 397 6.65 20.73 -17.56
N LEU A 398 6.65 19.56 -16.91
CA LEU A 398 7.33 18.37 -17.41
C LEU A 398 6.68 17.90 -18.73
N ASN A 399 7.53 17.47 -19.66
CA ASN A 399 7.14 16.93 -20.96
C ASN A 399 7.49 15.44 -21.03
N PHE A 400 6.51 14.55 -20.92
CA PHE A 400 6.73 13.09 -20.92
C PHE A 400 6.96 12.50 -22.33
N GLY A 401 6.88 13.34 -23.37
CA GLY A 401 7.45 13.04 -24.67
C GLY A 401 6.53 12.40 -25.70
N TRP A 402 5.33 11.92 -25.34
CA TRP A 402 4.35 11.43 -26.31
C TRP A 402 4.00 12.51 -27.36
N PRO A 403 3.98 12.20 -28.67
CA PRO A 403 4.16 10.87 -29.28
C PRO A 403 5.58 10.57 -29.78
N VAL A 404 6.55 11.46 -29.55
CA VAL A 404 7.94 11.27 -29.98
C VAL A 404 8.57 10.10 -29.22
N LEU A 405 8.27 10.00 -27.93
CA LEU A 405 8.66 8.89 -27.06
C LEU A 405 7.44 8.05 -26.65
N GLU A 406 7.68 6.75 -26.48
CA GLU A 406 6.82 5.78 -25.81
C GLU A 406 7.72 5.06 -24.79
N GLY A 407 7.62 5.40 -23.52
CA GLY A 407 8.69 5.13 -22.56
C GLY A 407 9.97 5.89 -22.89
N THR A 408 11.11 5.22 -22.76
CA THR A 408 12.41 5.71 -23.21
C THR A 408 12.68 5.50 -24.70
N ARG A 409 11.77 4.81 -25.41
CA ARG A 409 11.93 4.44 -26.81
C ARG A 409 11.42 5.55 -27.74
N VAL A 410 12.19 5.86 -28.77
CA VAL A 410 11.72 6.70 -29.89
C VAL A 410 10.60 5.98 -30.66
N ASN A 411 9.42 6.59 -30.67
CA ASN A 411 8.23 6.12 -31.38
C ASN A 411 8.04 6.88 -32.69
N GLN A 412 8.18 8.21 -32.67
CA GLN A 412 8.06 9.07 -33.86
C GLN A 412 9.26 9.99 -34.06
N ALA A 413 9.42 10.48 -35.29
CA ALA A 413 10.45 11.47 -35.59
C ALA A 413 10.17 12.79 -34.85
N GLY A 414 11.15 13.29 -34.09
CA GLY A 414 11.03 14.52 -33.33
C GLY A 414 12.27 14.78 -32.49
N SER A 415 12.35 15.97 -31.90
CA SER A 415 13.40 16.26 -30.91
C SER A 415 13.01 15.65 -29.57
N THR A 416 13.96 14.96 -28.92
CA THR A 416 13.80 14.45 -27.55
C THR A 416 14.32 15.43 -26.48
N ALA A 417 14.83 16.58 -26.90
CA ALA A 417 15.43 17.55 -25.98
C ALA A 417 14.37 18.12 -25.02
N GLY A 418 14.67 18.08 -23.71
CA GLY A 418 13.77 18.57 -22.66
C GLY A 418 12.58 17.65 -22.38
N MET A 419 12.57 16.43 -22.92
CA MET A 419 11.62 15.39 -22.51
C MET A 419 12.10 14.69 -21.24
N THR A 420 11.15 14.25 -20.46
CA THR A 420 11.30 13.65 -19.14
C THR A 420 10.99 12.18 -19.25
N ALA A 421 11.98 11.33 -18.98
CA ALA A 421 11.79 9.88 -18.98
C ALA A 421 10.87 9.43 -17.84
N PRO A 422 10.11 8.33 -18.03
CA PRO A 422 9.34 7.72 -16.95
C PRO A 422 10.28 7.15 -15.87
N ILE A 423 9.76 6.97 -14.66
CA ILE A 423 10.51 6.39 -13.54
C ILE A 423 10.53 4.86 -13.58
N ALA A 424 9.59 4.24 -14.29
CA ALA A 424 9.57 2.80 -14.50
C ALA A 424 8.90 2.49 -15.83
N GLU A 425 9.35 1.44 -16.50
CA GLU A 425 8.76 1.01 -17.77
C GLU A 425 8.87 -0.50 -17.97
N TYR A 426 7.95 -1.06 -18.76
CA TYR A 426 7.97 -2.47 -19.14
C TYR A 426 7.44 -2.68 -20.56
N ALA A 427 7.92 -3.75 -21.20
CA ALA A 427 7.58 -4.05 -22.57
C ALA A 427 6.22 -4.76 -22.69
N HIS A 428 5.56 -4.57 -23.82
CA HIS A 428 4.38 -5.33 -24.17
C HIS A 428 4.66 -6.84 -24.23
N GLY A 429 3.71 -7.66 -23.79
CA GLY A 429 3.82 -9.11 -23.85
C GLY A 429 3.04 -9.86 -22.77
N SER A 430 3.40 -11.12 -22.57
CA SER A 430 2.70 -12.05 -21.64
C SER A 430 3.63 -12.68 -20.60
N GLY A 431 4.90 -12.25 -20.56
CA GLY A 431 5.85 -12.68 -19.54
C GLY A 431 5.53 -12.10 -18.15
N PRO A 432 6.23 -12.57 -17.11
CA PRO A 432 5.95 -12.21 -15.71
C PRO A 432 6.30 -10.76 -15.34
N ARG A 433 6.94 -10.01 -16.25
CA ARG A 433 7.32 -8.58 -16.14
C ARG A 433 6.99 -7.84 -17.43
N GLN A 434 5.95 -8.32 -18.10
CA GLN A 434 5.37 -7.73 -19.29
C GLN A 434 3.88 -7.56 -19.04
N GLY A 435 3.26 -6.67 -19.80
CA GLY A 435 1.84 -6.38 -19.72
C GLY A 435 1.41 -5.69 -21.01
N ASN A 436 0.21 -5.14 -21.09
CA ASN A 436 -0.28 -4.50 -22.33
C ASN A 436 -1.22 -3.31 -22.07
N SER A 437 -1.36 -2.88 -20.83
CA SER A 437 -2.12 -1.69 -20.44
C SER A 437 -1.83 -1.41 -18.97
N VAL A 438 -0.88 -0.52 -18.66
CA VAL A 438 -0.60 -0.17 -17.27
C VAL A 438 -1.83 0.42 -16.61
N THR A 439 -2.13 -0.02 -15.39
CA THR A 439 -3.22 0.56 -14.61
C THR A 439 -2.72 1.78 -13.84
N GLY A 440 -1.51 1.70 -13.27
CA GLY A 440 -1.03 2.60 -12.23
C GLY A 440 -1.06 1.92 -10.86
N GLY A 441 -0.85 2.67 -9.79
CA GLY A 441 -0.61 2.11 -8.46
C GLY A 441 -0.56 3.14 -7.34
N TYR A 442 -0.13 2.70 -6.16
CA TYR A 442 -0.01 3.52 -4.94
C TYR A 442 1.32 3.27 -4.26
N VAL A 443 1.90 4.33 -3.70
CA VAL A 443 2.96 4.16 -2.69
C VAL A 443 2.29 3.76 -1.39
N TYR A 444 2.50 2.52 -0.99
CA TYR A 444 1.81 1.98 0.17
C TYR A 444 2.36 2.59 1.47
N ARG A 445 1.47 3.20 2.25
CA ARG A 445 1.73 3.80 3.57
C ARG A 445 0.85 3.20 4.67
N GLY A 446 0.19 2.08 4.38
CA GLY A 446 -0.75 1.41 5.26
C GLY A 446 -0.11 0.44 6.25
N PRO A 447 -0.94 -0.36 6.96
CA PRO A 447 -0.49 -1.19 8.07
C PRO A 447 0.38 -2.39 7.68
N VAL A 448 0.38 -2.87 6.44
CA VAL A 448 1.17 -4.05 6.01
C VAL A 448 2.65 -3.72 5.77
N ASP A 449 3.52 -4.13 6.67
CA ASP A 449 4.94 -3.75 6.71
C ASP A 449 5.73 -4.01 5.45
N VAL A 450 5.63 -5.22 4.93
CA VAL A 450 6.40 -5.65 3.75
C VAL A 450 6.07 -4.84 2.49
N LEU A 451 4.95 -4.13 2.48
CA LEU A 451 4.57 -3.22 1.40
C LEU A 451 4.92 -1.76 1.70
N ARG A 452 5.18 -1.36 2.95
CA ARG A 452 5.43 0.05 3.31
C ARG A 452 6.60 0.62 2.50
N GLY A 453 6.36 1.77 1.87
CA GLY A 453 7.34 2.45 1.02
C GLY A 453 7.58 1.79 -0.35
N GLN A 454 6.83 0.75 -0.70
CA GLN A 454 6.78 0.23 -2.07
C GLN A 454 5.73 0.99 -2.89
N TYR A 455 6.06 1.32 -4.13
CA TYR A 455 5.05 1.66 -5.13
C TYR A 455 4.52 0.36 -5.74
N VAL A 456 3.30 -0.03 -5.36
CA VAL A 456 2.61 -1.23 -5.86
C VAL A 456 1.73 -0.82 -7.03
N PHE A 457 1.90 -1.47 -8.17
CA PHE A 457 1.19 -1.17 -9.41
C PHE A 457 0.92 -2.43 -10.21
N GLY A 458 0.03 -2.33 -11.20
CA GLY A 458 -0.38 -3.47 -11.98
C GLY A 458 -0.71 -3.15 -13.43
N ASP A 459 -0.99 -4.21 -14.16
CA ASP A 459 -1.36 -4.17 -15.56
C ASP A 459 -2.78 -4.71 -15.76
N PHE A 460 -3.61 -3.93 -16.43
CA PHE A 460 -5.00 -4.24 -16.70
C PHE A 460 -5.16 -5.53 -17.54
N ALA A 461 -4.30 -5.76 -18.53
CA ALA A 461 -4.52 -6.86 -19.48
C ALA A 461 -4.05 -8.22 -18.94
N SER A 462 -2.94 -8.23 -18.20
CA SER A 462 -2.31 -9.45 -17.71
C SER A 462 -2.65 -9.80 -16.26
N ALA A 463 -3.26 -8.87 -15.52
CA ALA A 463 -3.45 -8.94 -14.07
C ALA A 463 -2.14 -9.17 -13.29
N ASN A 464 -1.00 -8.86 -13.89
CA ASN A 464 0.28 -8.86 -13.19
C ASN A 464 0.32 -7.71 -12.20
N ILE A 465 0.87 -7.97 -11.02
CA ILE A 465 1.12 -6.97 -9.97
C ILE A 465 2.60 -6.98 -9.67
N TRP A 466 3.18 -5.79 -9.60
CA TRP A 466 4.58 -5.56 -9.29
C TRP A 466 4.74 -4.50 -8.22
N SER A 467 5.97 -4.40 -7.73
CA SER A 467 6.38 -3.26 -6.93
C SER A 467 7.81 -2.85 -7.22
N ILE A 468 8.09 -1.57 -6.95
CA ILE A 468 9.43 -1.00 -6.86
C ILE A 468 9.54 -0.19 -5.56
N PRO A 469 10.72 -0.07 -4.94
CA PRO A 469 10.88 0.84 -3.81
C PRO A 469 10.59 2.27 -4.25
N ALA A 470 9.67 2.97 -3.59
CA ALA A 470 9.35 4.35 -3.93
C ALA A 470 10.57 5.29 -3.81
N ALA A 471 11.50 4.96 -2.90
CA ALA A 471 12.78 5.67 -2.75
C ALA A 471 13.71 5.52 -3.97
N SER A 472 13.49 4.51 -4.82
CA SER A 472 14.23 4.35 -6.08
C SER A 472 13.69 5.22 -7.22
N ALA A 473 12.48 5.80 -7.07
CA ALA A 473 11.87 6.65 -8.07
C ALA A 473 12.59 7.99 -8.18
N ALA A 474 13.26 8.19 -9.33
CA ALA A 474 13.98 9.41 -9.60
C ALA A 474 13.71 9.97 -11.00
N GLN A 475 13.39 11.26 -11.08
CA GLN A 475 13.27 11.96 -12.37
C GLN A 475 14.52 11.73 -13.23
N GLY A 476 14.31 11.36 -14.50
CA GLY A 476 15.38 11.08 -15.44
C GLY A 476 16.10 9.75 -15.25
N THR A 477 15.68 8.91 -14.29
CA THR A 477 16.15 7.54 -14.13
C THR A 477 14.98 6.58 -14.27
N THR A 478 15.07 5.64 -15.20
CA THR A 478 14.03 4.65 -15.45
C THR A 478 14.42 3.31 -14.84
N VAL A 479 13.61 2.80 -13.92
CA VAL A 479 13.71 1.44 -13.40
C VAL A 479 13.18 0.47 -14.46
N ALA A 480 14.08 -0.33 -15.02
CA ALA A 480 13.69 -1.34 -16.00
C ALA A 480 12.92 -2.50 -15.35
N ALA A 481 12.00 -3.11 -16.09
CA ALA A 481 11.14 -4.20 -15.63
C ALA A 481 11.89 -5.35 -14.93
N ALA A 482 13.13 -5.66 -15.33
CA ALA A 482 13.95 -6.70 -14.71
C ALA A 482 14.22 -6.47 -13.20
N ALA A 483 14.17 -5.22 -12.74
CA ALA A 483 14.32 -4.84 -11.34
C ALA A 483 13.00 -4.84 -10.55
N PHE A 484 11.86 -5.08 -11.20
CA PHE A 484 10.57 -5.14 -10.51
C PHE A 484 10.49 -6.39 -9.64
N THR A 485 9.98 -6.21 -8.43
CA THR A 485 9.53 -7.31 -7.58
C THR A 485 8.19 -7.80 -8.10
N ILE A 486 8.10 -9.09 -8.44
CA ILE A 486 6.84 -9.72 -8.88
C ILE A 486 6.00 -10.01 -7.64
N GLN A 487 4.81 -9.41 -7.57
CA GLN A 487 3.89 -9.50 -6.44
C GLN A 487 2.63 -10.33 -6.74
N THR A 488 2.39 -10.70 -8.01
CA THR A 488 1.16 -11.38 -8.44
C THR A 488 0.76 -12.58 -7.57
N ALA A 489 1.72 -13.42 -7.16
CA ALA A 489 1.43 -14.58 -6.32
C ALA A 489 1.13 -14.21 -4.85
N ALA A 490 1.74 -13.15 -4.33
CA ALA A 490 1.48 -12.65 -2.98
C ALA A 490 0.09 -11.97 -2.90
N PHE A 491 -0.35 -11.35 -4.00
CA PHE A 491 -1.69 -10.80 -4.18
C PHE A 491 -2.72 -11.83 -4.67
N ALA A 492 -2.47 -13.14 -4.52
CA ALA A 492 -3.50 -14.14 -4.83
C ALA A 492 -4.67 -14.01 -3.82
N PRO A 493 -5.91 -13.81 -4.28
CA PRO A 493 -7.04 -13.63 -3.38
C PRO A 493 -7.43 -14.94 -2.69
N ASP A 494 -8.02 -14.83 -1.50
CA ASP A 494 -8.60 -15.95 -0.75
C ASP A 494 -9.81 -16.59 -1.45
N LEU A 495 -10.59 -15.77 -2.16
CA LEU A 495 -11.78 -16.13 -2.93
C LEU A 495 -11.86 -15.26 -4.18
N GLY A 496 -12.41 -15.81 -5.28
CA GLY A 496 -12.52 -15.07 -6.54
C GLY A 496 -11.22 -15.10 -7.35
N VAL A 497 -11.16 -14.31 -8.41
CA VAL A 497 -9.97 -14.17 -9.27
C VAL A 497 -9.83 -12.70 -9.62
N ILE A 498 -8.62 -12.16 -9.52
CA ILE A 498 -8.36 -10.83 -10.08
C ILE A 498 -8.25 -11.00 -11.60
N ASP A 499 -9.32 -10.66 -12.32
CA ASP A 499 -9.29 -10.48 -13.76
C ASP A 499 -9.44 -9.00 -14.08
N ASN A 500 -8.63 -8.51 -15.01
CA ASN A 500 -8.55 -7.11 -15.40
C ASN A 500 -8.50 -6.09 -14.25
N ILE A 501 -7.30 -5.75 -13.78
CA ILE A 501 -7.09 -4.74 -12.73
C ILE A 501 -7.50 -3.35 -13.24
N ALA A 502 -8.73 -2.93 -12.94
CA ALA A 502 -9.27 -1.63 -13.33
C ALA A 502 -8.69 -0.49 -12.49
N SER A 503 -8.35 -0.76 -11.24
CA SER A 503 -7.70 0.22 -10.36
C SER A 503 -7.05 -0.45 -9.16
N PHE A 504 -6.21 0.33 -8.50
CA PHE A 504 -6.00 0.22 -7.06
C PHE A 504 -6.77 1.34 -6.36
N GLY A 505 -6.94 1.25 -5.05
CA GLY A 505 -7.55 2.31 -4.24
C GLY A 505 -7.08 2.23 -2.79
N GLU A 506 -7.27 3.31 -2.04
CA GLU A 506 -6.97 3.33 -0.61
C GLU A 506 -8.18 3.83 0.19
N ASP A 507 -8.39 3.26 1.38
CA ASP A 507 -9.33 3.81 2.36
C ASP A 507 -8.69 4.95 3.19
N ASP A 508 -9.46 5.51 4.12
CA ASP A 508 -9.01 6.61 4.98
C ASP A 508 -7.78 6.23 5.84
N ALA A 509 -7.66 4.95 6.19
CA ALA A 509 -6.58 4.37 6.99
C ALA A 509 -5.35 3.92 6.16
N GLY A 510 -5.40 4.05 4.83
CA GLY A 510 -4.30 3.66 3.93
C GLY A 510 -4.25 2.17 3.64
N ASN A 511 -5.32 1.40 3.88
CA ASN A 511 -5.39 0.03 3.39
C ASN A 511 -5.50 0.03 1.87
N LEU A 512 -4.75 -0.85 1.21
CA LEU A 512 -4.74 -0.96 -0.24
C LEU A 512 -5.82 -1.93 -0.72
N TYR A 513 -6.48 -1.54 -1.80
CA TYR A 513 -7.48 -2.33 -2.48
C TYR A 513 -7.08 -2.59 -3.93
N VAL A 514 -7.48 -3.75 -4.45
CA VAL A 514 -7.45 -4.09 -5.87
C VAL A 514 -8.88 -4.12 -6.38
N VAL A 515 -9.15 -3.40 -7.47
CA VAL A 515 -10.47 -3.29 -8.11
C VAL A 515 -10.43 -4.04 -9.43
N GLY A 516 -11.15 -5.15 -9.53
CA GLY A 516 -11.32 -5.93 -10.76
C GLY A 516 -12.48 -5.40 -11.59
N LEU A 517 -12.28 -5.25 -12.91
CA LEU A 517 -13.34 -4.78 -13.81
C LEU A 517 -14.54 -5.76 -13.87
N ASP A 518 -14.30 -7.02 -13.50
CA ASP A 518 -15.28 -8.10 -13.41
C ASP A 518 -16.31 -7.92 -12.29
N GLY A 519 -16.13 -6.91 -11.43
CA GLY A 519 -17.06 -6.57 -10.37
C GLY A 519 -16.63 -7.04 -8.99
N GLU A 520 -15.40 -7.49 -8.82
CA GLU A 520 -14.83 -7.89 -7.54
C GLU A 520 -13.89 -6.82 -6.97
N VAL A 521 -13.91 -6.63 -5.65
CA VAL A 521 -12.97 -5.76 -4.93
C VAL A 521 -12.31 -6.53 -3.81
N PHE A 522 -11.01 -6.37 -3.69
CA PHE A 522 -10.17 -7.09 -2.74
C PHE A 522 -9.38 -6.11 -1.87
N ARG A 523 -9.16 -6.45 -0.61
CA ARG A 523 -8.37 -5.66 0.34
C ARG A 523 -7.12 -6.42 0.76
N VAL A 524 -5.99 -5.71 0.79
CA VAL A 524 -4.73 -6.20 1.34
C VAL A 524 -4.79 -6.11 2.87
N GLU A 525 -4.49 -7.22 3.55
CA GLU A 525 -4.56 -7.35 5.02
C GLU A 525 -3.32 -8.09 5.56
N PRO A 526 -2.86 -7.79 6.79
CA PRO A 526 -1.85 -8.61 7.48
C PRO A 526 -2.31 -10.08 7.62
N ARG A 527 -1.39 -11.05 7.66
CA ARG A 527 -1.72 -12.48 7.88
C ARG A 527 -1.50 -12.93 9.31
#